data_AF-T0R8Z2-F1
#
_entry.id   AF-T0R8Z2-F1
#
_cell.length_a   1.000
_cell.length_b   1.000
_cell.length_c   1.000
_cell.angle_alpha   90.00
_cell.angle_beta   90.00
_cell.angle_gamma   90.00
#
_symmetry.space_group_name_H-M   'P 1'
#
loop_
_entity.id
_entity.type
_entity.pdbx_description
1 polymer ?
#
loop_
_entity_poly.entity_id
_entity_poly.type
_entity_poly.pdbx_seq_one_letter_code
_entity_poly.pdbx_strand_id
1 'polypeptide(L)'
;METASSTSSFIGRGTQIRSACARAMWVPDRARTQCTGCGKGFSLLRRRHHCRVCGDIVCGKCSQTVYLINTRSNVGRSCPSCADATLSARTLAMHNDLILEPPSHLEKRATCPRFLDALPTLPYASAHDSCWNKDCAVCLEAFRGDTKVVQLPCHHVFHRACLFPWLASHDECPLCRHKLPRDMTSFQRFFSL
;
A
#
# COMPACT_ATOMS: atom_id res chain seq x y z
N MET A 1 -34.78 -1.89 -37.09
CA MET A 1 -34.59 -0.61 -36.38
C MET A 1 -34.23 -0.94 -34.95
N GLU A 2 -32.93 -1.10 -34.70
CA GLU A 2 -32.37 -1.28 -33.36
C GLU A 2 -32.07 0.09 -32.76
N THR A 3 -32.46 0.33 -31.51
CA THR A 3 -31.98 1.48 -30.73
C THR A 3 -31.28 0.97 -29.47
N ALA A 4 -30.02 1.35 -29.35
CA ALA A 4 -29.05 0.86 -28.38
C ALA A 4 -29.21 1.46 -26.96
N SER A 5 -28.92 0.60 -25.98
CA SER A 5 -28.26 0.79 -24.68
C SER A 5 -28.05 2.20 -24.12
N SER A 6 -28.48 2.37 -22.87
CA SER A 6 -27.84 3.27 -21.90
C SER A 6 -27.64 2.53 -20.57
N THR A 7 -26.49 1.88 -20.42
CA THR A 7 -26.02 1.36 -19.13
C THR A 7 -25.06 2.36 -18.50
N SER A 8 -25.53 3.01 -17.43
CA SER A 8 -24.71 3.85 -16.55
C SER A 8 -23.55 3.02 -15.98
N SER A 9 -22.34 3.30 -16.45
CA SER A 9 -21.13 2.60 -16.05
C SER A 9 -20.66 3.15 -14.70
N PHE A 10 -20.96 2.41 -13.63
CA PHE A 10 -20.32 2.60 -12.32
C PHE A 10 -18.82 2.29 -12.45
N ILE A 11 -18.00 3.31 -12.73
CA ILE A 11 -16.54 3.19 -12.66
C ILE A 11 -16.17 3.03 -11.19
N GLY A 12 -15.87 1.80 -10.78
CA GLY A 12 -15.28 1.49 -9.48
C GLY A 12 -13.99 2.29 -9.30
N ARG A 13 -14.01 3.28 -8.40
CA ARG A 13 -12.84 4.07 -8.03
C ARG A 13 -11.86 3.16 -7.29
N GLY A 14 -10.88 2.64 -8.01
CA GLY A 14 -9.77 1.86 -7.46
C GLY A 14 -9.04 2.60 -6.34
N THR A 15 -8.43 1.84 -5.43
CA THR A 15 -7.73 2.38 -4.26
C THR A 15 -6.51 3.21 -4.69
N GLN A 16 -6.45 4.47 -4.25
CA GLN A 16 -5.42 5.43 -4.64
C GLN A 16 -4.15 5.26 -3.79
N ILE A 17 -3.13 4.62 -4.35
CA ILE A 17 -1.79 4.49 -3.76
C ILE A 17 -0.95 5.72 -4.14
N ARG A 18 -0.28 6.35 -3.18
CA ARG A 18 0.55 7.56 -3.38
C ARG A 18 1.89 7.44 -2.67
N SER A 19 2.94 8.10 -3.17
CA SER A 19 4.20 8.25 -2.44
C SER A 19 4.10 9.42 -1.47
N ALA A 20 4.59 9.24 -0.23
CA ALA A 20 4.70 10.35 0.69
C ALA A 20 5.92 11.21 0.33
N CYS A 21 5.74 12.53 0.31
CA CYS A 21 6.85 13.47 0.22
C CYS A 21 7.69 13.45 1.51
N ALA A 22 8.99 13.71 1.36
CA ALA A 22 9.87 13.99 2.49
C ALA A 22 9.33 15.15 3.34
N ARG A 23 9.51 15.05 4.65
CA ARG A 23 9.04 16.05 5.61
C ARG A 23 9.67 17.43 5.37
N ALA A 24 10.86 17.50 4.76
CA ALA A 24 11.51 18.74 4.35
C ALA A 24 10.70 19.55 3.31
N MET A 25 9.83 18.90 2.54
CA MET A 25 8.95 19.57 1.56
C MET A 25 7.63 20.07 2.17
N TRP A 26 7.39 19.86 3.47
CA TRP A 26 6.14 20.29 4.10
C TRP A 26 6.12 21.81 4.24
N VAL A 27 5.04 22.41 3.74
CA VAL A 27 4.82 23.83 3.87
C VAL A 27 4.66 24.17 5.36
N PRO A 28 5.41 25.15 5.90
CA PRO A 28 5.24 25.57 7.29
C PRO A 28 3.84 26.11 7.56
N ASP A 29 3.25 25.80 8.72
CA ASP A 29 1.89 26.19 9.09
C ASP A 29 1.57 27.67 8.89
N ARG A 30 2.53 28.54 9.25
CA ARG A 30 2.42 30.00 9.12
C ARG A 30 2.37 30.50 7.68
N ALA A 31 2.91 29.74 6.73
CA ALA A 31 2.93 30.12 5.32
C ALA A 31 1.55 29.96 4.64
N ARG A 32 0.58 29.30 5.30
CA ARG A 32 -0.80 29.17 4.82
C ARG A 32 -1.80 29.67 5.86
N THR A 33 -2.42 30.80 5.55
CA THR A 33 -3.55 31.36 6.30
C THR A 33 -4.90 30.76 5.87
N GLN A 34 -4.96 30.10 4.71
CA GLN A 34 -6.16 29.52 4.11
C GLN A 34 -5.93 28.10 3.60
N CYS A 35 -7.00 27.29 3.58
CA CYS A 35 -6.98 25.92 3.08
C CYS A 35 -6.79 25.87 1.56
N THR A 36 -5.77 25.18 1.07
CA THR A 36 -5.48 25.15 -0.37
C THR A 36 -6.48 24.32 -1.20
N GLY A 37 -7.31 23.51 -0.55
CA GLY A 37 -8.41 22.79 -1.21
C GLY A 37 -9.74 23.54 -1.31
N CYS A 38 -10.01 24.56 -0.49
CA CYS A 38 -11.31 25.28 -0.52
C CYS A 38 -11.24 26.79 -0.27
N GLY A 39 -10.05 27.37 -0.12
CA GLY A 39 -9.84 28.80 0.13
C GLY A 39 -10.27 29.31 1.52
N LYS A 40 -10.93 28.50 2.35
CA LYS A 40 -11.44 28.97 3.65
C LYS A 40 -10.29 29.20 4.64
N GLY A 41 -10.32 30.34 5.34
CA GLY A 41 -9.35 30.70 6.38
C GLY A 41 -9.29 29.71 7.52
N PHE A 42 -8.08 29.42 8.00
CA PHE A 42 -7.86 28.59 9.18
C PHE A 42 -8.20 29.37 10.45
N SER A 43 -8.70 28.66 11.45
CA SER A 43 -9.08 29.19 12.76
C SER A 43 -8.93 28.11 13.83
N LEU A 44 -9.28 28.39 15.09
CA LEU A 44 -9.26 27.38 16.14
C LEU A 44 -10.16 26.17 15.82
N LEU A 45 -11.29 26.39 15.16
CA LEU A 45 -12.23 25.35 14.75
C LEU A 45 -11.89 24.73 13.38
N ARG A 46 -11.20 25.48 12.51
CA ARG A 46 -10.68 24.96 11.24
C ARG A 46 -9.17 24.78 11.35
N ARG A 47 -8.75 23.63 11.85
CA ARG A 47 -7.35 23.29 12.03
C ARG A 47 -6.65 22.95 10.71
N ARG A 48 -5.33 23.14 10.69
CA ARG A 48 -4.42 22.82 9.59
C ARG A 48 -4.07 21.34 9.57
N HIS A 49 -3.95 20.77 8.38
CA HIS A 49 -3.42 19.43 8.18
C HIS A 49 -2.59 19.36 6.91
N HIS A 50 -1.40 18.76 6.97
CA HIS A 50 -0.57 18.57 5.79
C HIS A 50 -1.08 17.46 4.88
N CYS A 51 -1.00 17.68 3.57
CA CYS A 51 -0.99 16.63 2.57
C CYS A 51 0.34 15.87 2.68
N ARG A 52 0.29 14.56 2.87
CA ARG A 52 1.48 13.71 2.93
C ARG A 52 2.11 13.50 1.56
N VAL A 53 1.42 13.83 0.47
CA VAL A 53 1.89 13.63 -0.91
C VAL A 53 2.63 14.87 -1.44
N CYS A 54 2.09 16.08 -1.25
CA CYS A 54 2.71 17.32 -1.73
C CYS A 54 3.21 18.26 -0.62
N GLY A 55 2.94 17.97 0.65
CA GLY A 55 3.37 18.80 1.78
C GLY A 55 2.53 20.06 2.04
N ASP A 56 1.56 20.39 1.19
CA ASP A 56 0.72 21.59 1.34
C ASP A 56 -0.38 21.42 2.41
N ILE A 57 -1.07 22.51 2.76
CA ILE A 57 -1.95 22.55 3.94
C ILE A 57 -3.43 22.64 3.56
N VAL A 58 -4.21 21.65 4.02
CA VAL A 58 -5.66 21.56 3.86
C VAL A 58 -6.40 21.49 5.20
N CYS A 59 -7.69 21.81 5.20
CA CYS A 59 -8.56 21.59 6.35
C CYS A 59 -9.08 20.16 6.40
N GLY A 60 -9.65 19.74 7.54
CA GLY A 60 -10.16 18.37 7.72
C GLY A 60 -11.17 17.95 6.63
N LYS A 61 -12.07 18.86 6.22
CA LYS A 61 -13.08 18.61 5.17
C LYS A 61 -12.48 18.47 3.76
N CYS A 62 -11.30 19.05 3.51
CA CYS A 62 -10.62 18.99 2.21
C CYS A 62 -9.51 17.95 2.21
N SER A 63 -9.55 17.03 3.16
CA SER A 63 -8.48 16.07 3.33
C SER A 63 -9.02 14.67 3.19
N GLN A 64 -8.36 13.87 2.37
CA GLN A 64 -8.78 12.51 2.05
C GLN A 64 -7.78 11.53 2.62
N THR A 65 -8.27 10.39 3.09
CA THR A 65 -7.41 9.29 3.51
C THR A 65 -6.94 8.56 2.26
N VAL A 66 -5.64 8.46 2.08
CA VAL A 66 -4.99 7.70 1.00
C VAL A 66 -4.03 6.69 1.61
N TYR A 67 -3.71 5.69 0.80
CA TYR A 67 -2.62 4.80 1.14
C TYR A 67 -1.30 5.39 0.68
N LEU A 68 -0.32 5.38 1.57
CA LEU A 68 0.99 5.95 1.33
C LEU A 68 2.04 4.85 1.27
N ILE A 69 2.89 4.88 0.25
CA ILE A 69 4.14 4.11 0.25
C ILE A 69 5.24 4.92 0.96
N ASN A 70 6.26 4.22 1.45
CA ASN A 70 7.43 4.80 2.13
C ASN A 70 7.08 5.52 3.44
N THR A 71 6.04 5.06 4.13
CA THR A 71 5.69 5.52 5.48
C THR A 71 5.48 4.31 6.39
N ARG A 72 5.71 4.46 7.70
CA ARG A 72 5.46 3.35 8.65
C ARG A 72 3.97 3.04 8.81
N SER A 73 3.09 4.05 8.74
CA SER A 73 1.65 3.88 8.92
C SER A 73 0.94 3.35 7.70
N ASN A 74 1.54 3.47 6.50
CA ASN A 74 0.99 3.09 5.20
C ASN A 74 -0.38 3.71 4.83
N VAL A 75 -0.93 4.54 5.71
CA VAL A 75 -2.16 5.32 5.58
C VAL A 75 -1.84 6.74 6.02
N GLY A 76 -2.32 7.71 5.26
CA GLY A 76 -2.19 9.11 5.62
C GLY A 76 -3.11 10.02 4.83
N ARG A 77 -2.92 11.32 5.02
CA ARG A 77 -3.84 12.35 4.54
C ARG A 77 -3.33 12.98 3.24
N SER A 78 -4.16 13.14 2.23
CA SER A 78 -3.87 13.90 1.02
C SER A 78 -4.83 15.08 0.85
N CYS A 79 -4.41 16.08 0.08
CA CYS A 79 -5.33 17.09 -0.46
C CYS A 79 -6.18 16.47 -1.59
N PRO A 80 -7.28 17.13 -2.03
CA PRO A 80 -8.17 16.56 -3.04
C PRO A 80 -7.45 16.31 -4.37
N SER A 81 -6.55 17.21 -4.76
CA SER A 81 -5.75 17.12 -5.98
C SER A 81 -4.79 15.92 -5.95
N CYS A 82 -4.13 15.66 -4.81
CA CYS A 82 -3.26 14.49 -4.67
C CYS A 82 -4.03 13.19 -4.44
N ALA A 83 -5.27 13.27 -3.96
CA ALA A 83 -6.13 12.10 -3.87
C ALA A 83 -6.55 11.67 -5.26
N ASP A 84 -7.11 12.57 -6.08
CA ASP A 84 -7.71 12.24 -7.37
C ASP A 84 -6.84 11.33 -8.26
N ALA A 85 -7.45 10.24 -8.77
CA ALA A 85 -6.81 9.24 -9.64
C ALA A 85 -6.59 9.77 -11.06
N THR A 86 -7.31 10.83 -11.44
CA THR A 86 -7.26 11.39 -12.80
C THR A 86 -6.00 12.25 -13.02
N LEU A 87 -5.42 12.79 -11.95
CA LEU A 87 -4.22 13.65 -12.01
C LEU A 87 -2.91 12.86 -12.09
N SER A 88 -2.88 11.56 -11.75
CA SER A 88 -1.68 10.74 -11.99
C SER A 88 -1.42 10.50 -13.48
N ALA A 89 -2.45 10.61 -14.34
CA ALA A 89 -2.29 10.48 -15.79
C ALA A 89 -1.93 11.79 -16.49
N ARG A 90 -2.23 12.96 -15.90
CA ARG A 90 -2.10 14.27 -16.56
C ARG A 90 -0.96 15.14 -16.03
N THR A 91 -0.59 15.04 -14.76
CA THR A 91 0.48 15.89 -14.19
C THR A 91 1.89 15.37 -14.52
N LEU A 92 2.04 14.12 -14.95
CA LEU A 92 3.32 13.60 -15.47
C LEU A 92 3.70 14.14 -16.86
N ALA A 93 2.78 14.81 -17.56
CA ALA A 93 2.99 15.29 -18.93
C ALA A 93 3.50 16.76 -19.03
N MET A 94 3.68 17.47 -17.92
CA MET A 94 4.00 18.90 -17.94
C MET A 94 5.36 19.29 -17.32
N HIS A 95 6.17 18.32 -16.90
CA HIS A 95 7.56 18.57 -16.48
C HIS A 95 8.48 17.79 -17.40
N ASN A 96 8.80 18.40 -18.55
CA ASN A 96 9.61 17.81 -19.61
C ASN A 96 11.07 17.65 -19.18
N ASP A 97 11.73 16.66 -19.77
CA ASP A 97 13.17 16.43 -19.85
C ASP A 97 13.89 15.96 -18.59
N LEU A 98 13.60 14.73 -18.17
CA LEU A 98 14.57 13.67 -17.82
C LEU A 98 13.76 12.39 -17.55
N ILE A 99 13.32 11.74 -18.63
CA ILE A 99 12.76 10.39 -18.57
C ILE A 99 13.94 9.45 -18.27
N LEU A 100 14.21 9.22 -16.99
CA LEU A 100 14.65 7.89 -16.59
C LEU A 100 13.37 7.07 -16.56
N GLU A 101 13.19 6.24 -17.58
CA GLU A 101 12.20 5.16 -17.60
C GLU A 101 12.12 4.56 -16.19
N PRO A 102 10.94 4.52 -15.54
CA PRO A 102 10.81 3.84 -14.26
C PRO A 102 11.28 2.40 -14.45
N PRO A 103 12.16 1.84 -13.60
CA PRO A 103 12.75 0.53 -13.83
C PRO A 103 11.62 -0.47 -14.03
N SER A 104 11.66 -1.16 -15.15
CA SER A 104 10.69 -2.14 -15.68
C SER A 104 10.46 -3.36 -14.78
N HIS A 105 10.84 -3.29 -13.51
CA HIS A 105 10.85 -4.40 -12.55
C HIS A 105 9.86 -4.28 -11.38
N LEU A 106 9.00 -3.25 -11.32
CA LEU A 106 7.76 -3.37 -10.52
C LEU A 106 6.70 -4.16 -11.32
N GLU A 107 7.11 -5.34 -11.76
CA GLU A 107 6.27 -6.30 -12.44
C GLU A 107 5.11 -6.72 -11.53
N LYS A 108 3.95 -6.88 -12.17
CA LYS A 108 2.64 -7.21 -11.62
C LYS A 108 2.75 -8.31 -10.55
N ARG A 109 2.75 -7.92 -9.27
CA ARG A 109 2.77 -8.90 -8.18
C ARG A 109 1.48 -9.70 -8.17
N ALA A 110 1.59 -11.03 -8.18
CA ALA A 110 0.44 -11.93 -8.14
C ALA A 110 -0.34 -11.80 -6.81
N THR A 111 0.35 -11.52 -5.71
CA THR A 111 -0.25 -11.30 -4.39
C THR A 111 -0.27 -9.81 -4.03
N CYS A 112 -1.31 -9.33 -3.33
CA CYS A 112 -1.39 -7.91 -3.02
C CYS A 112 -0.27 -7.47 -2.05
N PRO A 113 0.45 -6.37 -2.35
CA PRO A 113 1.53 -5.87 -1.48
C PRO A 113 1.08 -5.62 -0.04
N ARG A 114 -0.19 -5.24 0.16
CA ARG A 114 -0.78 -5.01 1.49
C ARG A 114 -0.90 -6.28 2.33
N PHE A 115 -1.28 -7.41 1.71
CA PHE A 115 -1.31 -8.71 2.39
C PHE A 115 0.10 -9.07 2.85
N LEU A 116 1.09 -8.91 1.97
CA LEU A 116 2.49 -9.23 2.27
C LEU A 116 3.04 -8.38 3.42
N ASP A 117 2.71 -7.09 3.46
CA ASP A 117 3.14 -6.18 4.53
C ASP A 117 2.46 -6.47 5.88
N ALA A 118 1.28 -7.08 5.86
CA ALA A 118 0.54 -7.46 7.05
C ALA A 118 0.91 -8.86 7.58
N LEU A 119 1.71 -9.64 6.84
CA LEU A 119 2.14 -10.95 7.32
C LEU A 119 3.02 -10.81 8.56
N PRO A 120 2.72 -11.55 9.65
CA PRO A 120 3.51 -11.47 10.87
C PRO A 120 4.92 -11.96 10.60
N THR A 121 5.91 -11.14 10.97
CA THR A 121 7.31 -11.55 11.03
C THR A 121 7.63 -11.87 12.49
N LEU A 122 7.92 -13.14 12.77
CA LEU A 122 8.13 -13.64 14.12
C LEU A 122 9.54 -14.23 14.24
N PRO A 123 10.16 -14.18 15.43
CA PRO A 123 11.32 -15.01 15.73
C PRO A 123 10.95 -16.50 15.63
N TYR A 124 11.76 -17.29 14.94
CA TYR A 124 11.53 -18.74 14.84
C TYR A 124 11.43 -19.42 16.21
N ALA A 125 12.23 -19.00 17.21
CA ALA A 125 12.16 -19.53 18.58
C ALA A 125 10.83 -19.25 19.31
N SER A 126 10.12 -18.18 18.97
CA SER A 126 8.82 -17.82 19.58
C SER A 126 7.62 -18.54 18.96
N ALA A 127 7.91 -19.36 17.96
CA ALA A 127 6.96 -19.95 17.04
C ALA A 127 6.77 -21.46 17.32
N HIS A 128 7.31 -21.93 18.44
CA HIS A 128 7.64 -23.31 18.72
C HIS A 128 6.48 -24.10 19.35
N ASP A 129 5.35 -24.17 18.65
CA ASP A 129 4.31 -25.19 18.91
C ASP A 129 4.47 -26.31 17.86
N SER A 130 5.28 -27.31 18.20
CA SER A 130 5.44 -28.70 17.70
C SER A 130 5.03 -29.20 16.27
N CYS A 131 4.52 -28.39 15.34
CA CYS A 131 4.01 -28.87 14.04
C CYS A 131 4.70 -28.25 12.80
N TRP A 132 5.84 -27.56 12.98
CA TRP A 132 6.47 -26.78 11.91
C TRP A 132 7.67 -27.51 11.30
N ASN A 133 7.87 -27.34 10.00
CA ASN A 133 9.09 -27.80 9.34
C ASN A 133 10.30 -27.03 9.89
N LYS A 134 11.40 -27.75 10.12
CA LYS A 134 12.67 -27.19 10.61
C LYS A 134 13.44 -26.41 9.55
N ASP A 135 13.07 -26.60 8.28
CA ASP A 135 13.77 -26.05 7.13
C ASP A 135 12.83 -25.22 6.24
N CYS A 136 13.39 -24.19 5.61
CA CYS A 136 12.67 -23.37 4.65
C CYS A 136 12.51 -24.14 3.33
N ALA A 137 11.28 -24.44 2.92
CA ALA A 137 11.03 -25.22 1.71
C ALA A 137 11.37 -24.52 0.38
N VAL A 138 11.79 -23.25 0.42
CA VAL A 138 12.21 -22.50 -0.78
C VAL A 138 13.74 -22.58 -0.98
N CYS A 139 14.54 -22.38 0.08
CA CYS A 139 16.00 -22.46 -0.01
C CYS A 139 16.59 -23.77 0.53
N LEU A 140 15.77 -24.61 1.16
CA LEU A 140 16.14 -25.88 1.81
C LEU A 140 17.11 -25.73 2.99
N GLU A 141 17.22 -24.53 3.57
CA GLU A 141 18.07 -24.26 4.73
C GLU A 141 17.29 -24.33 6.04
N ALA A 142 17.94 -24.85 7.10
CA ALA A 142 17.39 -24.92 8.44
C ALA A 142 17.17 -23.53 9.06
N PHE A 143 16.03 -23.37 9.76
CA PHE A 143 15.75 -22.18 10.55
C PHE A 143 16.61 -22.17 11.82
N ARG A 144 17.20 -21.02 12.15
CA ARG A 144 17.92 -20.80 13.42
C ARG A 144 17.04 -20.02 14.38
N GLY A 145 17.21 -20.21 15.70
CA GLY A 145 16.30 -19.71 16.72
C GLY A 145 16.00 -18.20 16.67
N ASP A 146 16.96 -17.38 16.26
CA ASP A 146 16.85 -15.93 16.11
C ASP A 146 16.36 -15.47 14.72
N THR A 147 16.20 -16.41 13.79
CA THR A 147 15.86 -16.10 12.40
C THR A 147 14.45 -15.53 12.33
N LYS A 148 14.33 -14.38 11.64
CA LYS A 148 13.04 -13.76 11.36
C LYS A 148 12.35 -14.51 10.25
N VAL A 149 11.25 -15.16 10.60
CA VAL A 149 10.44 -15.94 9.68
C VAL A 149 9.09 -15.28 9.48
N VAL A 150 8.49 -15.54 8.33
CA VAL A 150 7.14 -15.07 7.98
C VAL A 150 6.21 -16.27 7.96
N GLN A 151 5.11 -16.17 8.68
CA GLN A 151 4.06 -17.19 8.71
C GLN A 151 2.91 -16.78 7.79
N LEU A 152 2.52 -17.66 6.87
CA LEU A 152 1.34 -17.49 6.03
C LEU A 152 0.04 -17.87 6.79
N PRO A 153 -1.16 -17.48 6.30
CA PRO A 153 -2.43 -17.87 6.92
C PRO A 153 -2.67 -19.39 6.98
N CYS A 154 -2.00 -20.16 6.12
CA CYS A 154 -2.01 -21.63 6.18
C CYS A 154 -1.02 -22.21 7.20
N HIS A 155 -0.49 -21.37 8.09
CA HIS A 155 0.49 -21.67 9.15
C HIS A 155 1.88 -22.11 8.71
N HIS A 156 2.15 -22.26 7.42
CA HIS A 156 3.49 -22.52 6.90
C HIS A 156 4.42 -21.31 7.01
N VAL A 157 5.71 -21.60 7.22
CA VAL A 157 6.71 -20.61 7.63
C VAL A 157 7.88 -20.60 6.66
N PHE A 158 8.38 -19.41 6.34
CA PHE A 158 9.44 -19.19 5.36
C PHE A 158 10.35 -18.02 5.76
N HIS A 159 11.57 -17.98 5.24
CA HIS A 159 12.35 -16.75 5.26
C HIS A 159 11.65 -15.64 4.49
N ARG A 160 11.64 -14.43 5.03
CA ARG A 160 11.10 -13.25 4.32
C ARG A 160 11.75 -13.09 2.94
N ALA A 161 13.07 -13.25 2.88
CA ALA A 161 13.85 -13.11 1.65
C ALA A 161 13.53 -14.18 0.60
N CYS A 162 13.07 -15.36 1.02
CA CYS A 162 12.70 -16.44 0.10
C CYS A 162 11.24 -16.36 -0.34
N LEU A 163 10.34 -15.98 0.58
CA LEU A 163 8.90 -15.94 0.33
C LEU A 163 8.48 -14.78 -0.57
N PHE A 164 9.08 -13.59 -0.40
CA PHE A 164 8.63 -12.39 -1.09
C PHE A 164 8.92 -12.39 -2.59
N PRO A 165 10.09 -12.86 -3.06
CA PRO A 165 10.32 -13.09 -4.49
C PRO A 165 9.34 -14.11 -5.08
N TRP A 166 9.05 -15.21 -4.37
CA TRP A 166 8.07 -16.20 -4.83
C TRP A 166 6.67 -15.59 -5.02
N LEU A 167 6.22 -14.79 -4.04
CA LEU A 167 4.90 -14.13 -4.08
C LEU A 167 4.84 -12.92 -5.03
N ALA A 168 5.97 -12.55 -5.63
CA ALA A 168 5.98 -11.60 -6.74
C ALA A 168 5.34 -12.22 -7.99
N SER A 169 5.56 -13.51 -8.26
CA SER A 169 5.00 -14.19 -9.43
C SER A 169 3.87 -15.19 -9.13
N HIS A 170 3.65 -15.54 -7.85
CA HIS A 170 2.64 -16.52 -7.44
C HIS A 170 1.69 -15.98 -6.36
N ASP A 171 0.48 -16.54 -6.33
CA ASP A 171 -0.55 -16.30 -5.30
C ASP A 171 -0.82 -17.56 -4.45
N GLU A 172 0.17 -18.46 -4.35
CA GLU A 172 0.06 -19.75 -3.67
C GLU A 172 1.20 -19.96 -2.67
N CYS A 173 0.90 -20.61 -1.55
CA CYS A 173 1.91 -21.11 -0.62
C CYS A 173 2.86 -22.10 -1.32
N PRO A 174 4.20 -21.94 -1.23
CA PRO A 174 5.16 -22.88 -1.83
C PRO A 174 5.04 -24.33 -1.35
N LEU A 175 4.52 -24.55 -0.13
CA LEU A 175 4.42 -25.87 0.49
C LEU A 175 3.10 -26.57 0.19
N CYS A 176 1.97 -25.90 0.43
CA CYS A 176 0.65 -26.53 0.37
C CYS A 176 -0.26 -25.96 -0.73
N ARG A 177 0.24 -25.02 -1.54
CA ARG A 177 -0.49 -24.37 -2.63
C ARG A 177 -1.75 -23.61 -2.21
N HIS A 178 -1.91 -23.36 -0.91
CA HIS A 178 -2.99 -22.54 -0.38
C HIS A 178 -3.01 -21.16 -1.05
N LYS A 179 -4.18 -20.77 -1.57
CA LYS A 179 -4.39 -19.54 -2.32
C LYS A 179 -4.40 -18.32 -1.41
N LEU A 180 -3.60 -17.32 -1.77
CA LEU A 180 -3.40 -16.09 -1.02
C LEU A 180 -4.14 -14.92 -1.67
N PRO A 181 -4.56 -13.90 -0.90
CA PRO A 181 -5.26 -12.73 -1.41
C PRO A 181 -4.52 -11.98 -2.51
N ARG A 182 -5.15 -11.85 -3.67
CA ARG A 182 -4.73 -10.93 -4.73
C ARG A 182 -5.18 -9.49 -4.50
N ASP A 183 -6.07 -9.27 -3.53
CA ASP A 183 -6.65 -7.99 -3.17
C ASP A 183 -7.01 -7.88 -1.67
N MET A 184 -7.44 -6.68 -1.25
CA MET A 184 -7.81 -6.37 0.14
C MET A 184 -9.21 -6.88 0.54
N THR A 185 -10.09 -7.19 -0.41
CA THR A 185 -11.46 -7.69 -0.12
C THR A 185 -11.41 -9.13 0.40
N SER A 186 -10.47 -9.93 -0.12
CA SER A 186 -10.25 -11.30 0.32
C SER A 186 -9.54 -11.37 1.68
N PHE A 187 -8.74 -10.35 2.03
CA PHE A 187 -7.94 -10.28 3.27
C PHE A 187 -8.78 -10.34 4.56
N GLN A 188 -9.95 -9.70 4.58
CA GLN A 188 -10.82 -9.64 5.77
C GLN A 188 -11.37 -11.01 6.19
N ARG A 189 -11.41 -11.99 5.29
CA ARG A 189 -11.88 -13.35 5.58
C ARG A 189 -10.85 -14.20 6.33
N PHE A 190 -9.56 -13.88 6.26
CA PHE A 190 -8.49 -14.70 6.84
C PHE A 190 -8.25 -14.45 8.34
N PHE A 191 -8.72 -13.32 8.87
CA PHE A 191 -8.51 -12.91 10.27
C PHE A 191 -9.80 -12.83 11.09
N SER A 192 -10.92 -13.37 10.56
CA SER A 192 -12.23 -13.35 11.21
C SER A 192 -12.68 -14.73 11.72
N LEU A 193 -11.74 -15.62 12.05
CA LEU A 193 -11.99 -16.91 12.71
C LEU A 193 -11.28 -16.93 14.06
#